data_AF-A0A954JZ77-F1
#
_entry.id   AF-A0A954JZ77-F1
#
_cell.length_a   1.000
_cell.length_b   1.000
_cell.length_c   1.000
_cell.angle_alpha   90.00
_cell.angle_beta   90.00
_cell.angle_gamma   90.00
#
_symmetry.space_group_name_H-M   'P 1'
#
loop_
_entity.id
_entity.type
_entity.pdbx_description
1 polymer ?
#
loop_
_entity_poly.entity_id
_entity_poly.type
_entity_poly.pdbx_seq_one_letter_code
_entity_poly.pdbx_strand_id
1 'polypeptide(L)'
;MHDFTTYSETRWTRAIDAAIREMTDFAASQQFGIRRAAIMKRRRELGIVRSPDAGPKWTDARTKLLGTALDTELAAKWNIGVYHVRQRRILLGIPPFQIPPVPESEVSRRPPHQWTKKEEALLGTQPDTVIADRLDLDPGVVTVHRNRLGILPFRRGGPVEWTEGMLRLLGDVPDGTLAREYEVSHASVKIKRIEEGIPPYGQDDMDVEPVLPLAVLDQIGKVPDNVLARVHRVSRVNLRIYRALHGIPLAPYHPAERRVWKKSEDLLLGTMSDGRAAARIGTTRGQAMLRRKRLNIPAFGQQASIRWTRSRLEQLGQVADHVLARQWKISQTDVRKKREEMGIPPSQQKTSPIPAECYEQLGKAADTQVARQFSLSPTMIRNLRQQAGIAPFRSSAPFDWTKSRCKLLGKKHDEDLAAEWGVSPQFVAAKRQELKIPVYRRVRKIDWKDSRTIRLLGTMSDGQLAKQLSVTPGAVRIQRVKRNIPPFEKPK
;
A
#
# COMPACT_ATOMS: atom_id res chain seq x y z
N MET A 1 11.90 -24.47 18.68
CA MET A 1 10.77 -23.56 18.98
C MET A 1 9.82 -24.37 19.83
N HIS A 2 9.54 -23.96 21.07
CA HIS A 2 8.63 -24.73 21.93
C HIS A 2 7.23 -24.72 21.33
N ASP A 3 6.74 -25.89 20.94
CA ASP A 3 5.40 -26.07 20.41
C ASP A 3 4.41 -25.84 21.54
N PHE A 4 3.86 -24.62 21.59
CA PHE A 4 2.87 -24.29 22.59
C PHE A 4 1.56 -25.02 22.30
N THR A 5 1.10 -25.81 23.25
CA THR A 5 -0.13 -26.60 23.15
C THR A 5 -1.37 -25.71 23.17
N THR A 6 -2.38 -26.09 22.38
CA THR A 6 -3.70 -25.42 22.37
C THR A 6 -4.57 -25.91 23.53
N TYR A 7 -5.73 -25.26 23.74
CA TYR A 7 -6.61 -25.57 24.88
C TYR A 7 -7.09 -27.03 24.92
N SER A 8 -7.37 -27.59 23.75
CA SER A 8 -7.84 -28.95 23.55
C SER A 8 -6.72 -29.99 23.61
N GLU A 9 -5.49 -29.59 23.28
CA GLU A 9 -4.30 -30.46 23.34
C GLU A 9 -3.70 -30.51 24.75
N THR A 10 -3.96 -29.49 25.57
CA THR A 10 -3.41 -29.41 26.92
C THR A 10 -4.19 -30.31 27.87
N ARG A 11 -3.50 -31.24 28.53
CA ARG A 11 -4.06 -31.97 29.67
C ARG A 11 -4.03 -31.08 30.92
N TRP A 12 -5.17 -30.46 31.23
CA TRP A 12 -5.31 -29.61 32.41
C TRP A 12 -5.27 -30.43 33.70
N THR A 13 -4.30 -30.15 34.57
CA THR A 13 -4.14 -30.79 35.87
C THR A 13 -4.41 -29.79 36.99
N ARG A 14 -4.74 -30.29 38.19
CA ARG A 14 -4.94 -29.43 39.38
C ARG A 14 -3.73 -28.55 39.70
N ALA A 15 -2.51 -29.02 39.40
CA ALA A 15 -1.28 -28.25 39.57
C ALA A 15 -1.17 -27.08 38.58
N ILE A 16 -1.54 -27.30 37.31
CA ILE A 16 -1.61 -26.21 36.30
C ILE A 16 -2.69 -25.21 36.70
N ASP A 17 -3.87 -25.70 37.11
CA ASP A 17 -4.99 -24.86 37.51
C ASP A 17 -4.68 -24.00 38.77
N ALA A 18 -3.83 -24.48 39.69
CA ALA A 18 -3.32 -23.70 40.83
C ALA A 18 -2.26 -22.66 40.40
N ALA A 19 -1.29 -23.06 39.57
CA ALA A 19 -0.24 -22.15 39.09
C ALA A 19 -0.80 -21.00 38.25
N ILE A 20 -1.82 -21.25 37.43
CA ILE A 20 -2.51 -20.19 36.69
C ILE A 20 -3.44 -19.33 37.57
N ARG A 21 -3.53 -19.52 38.89
CA ARG A 21 -4.20 -18.54 39.78
C ARG A 21 -3.26 -17.45 40.27
N GLU A 22 -2.00 -17.80 40.49
CA GLU A 22 -1.01 -16.91 41.12
C GLU A 22 -0.09 -16.22 40.11
N MET A 23 0.15 -16.83 38.94
CA MET A 23 1.12 -16.35 37.96
C MET A 23 0.52 -15.40 36.91
N THR A 24 1.31 -14.80 36.02
CA THR A 24 0.78 -14.02 34.86
C THR A 24 0.57 -14.92 33.63
N ASP A 25 -0.32 -14.53 32.71
CA ASP A 25 -0.64 -15.34 31.50
C ASP A 25 0.61 -15.64 30.65
N PHE A 26 1.58 -14.73 30.65
CA PHE A 26 2.84 -14.93 29.95
C PHE A 26 3.76 -15.91 30.67
N ALA A 27 3.93 -15.76 31.98
CA ALA A 27 4.77 -16.64 32.78
C ALA A 27 4.24 -18.09 32.74
N ALA A 28 2.94 -18.27 32.91
CA ALA A 28 2.28 -19.56 32.77
C ALA A 28 2.42 -20.15 31.35
N SER A 29 2.38 -19.30 30.32
CA SER A 29 2.56 -19.75 28.93
C SER A 29 3.96 -20.29 28.68
N GLN A 30 5.00 -19.62 29.18
CA GLN A 30 6.39 -20.08 29.06
C GLN A 30 6.67 -21.33 29.89
N GLN A 31 6.18 -21.38 31.13
CA GLN A 31 6.46 -22.47 32.05
C GLN A 31 5.81 -23.80 31.64
N PHE A 32 4.55 -23.76 31.21
CA PHE A 32 3.80 -24.98 30.88
C PHE A 32 3.81 -25.31 29.38
N GLY A 33 4.44 -24.46 28.55
CA GLY A 33 4.40 -24.64 27.10
C GLY A 33 2.97 -24.60 26.57
N ILE A 34 2.08 -23.82 27.18
CA ILE A 34 0.68 -23.67 26.76
C ILE A 34 0.50 -22.31 26.10
N ARG A 35 -0.30 -22.21 25.04
CA ARG A 35 -0.60 -20.92 24.41
C ARG A 35 -1.33 -19.99 25.39
N ARG A 36 -0.94 -18.71 25.41
CA ARG A 36 -1.61 -17.68 26.24
C ARG A 36 -3.15 -17.67 26.08
N ALA A 37 -3.65 -17.85 24.86
CA ALA A 37 -5.09 -17.91 24.58
C ALA A 37 -5.79 -19.11 25.25
N ALA A 38 -5.10 -20.24 25.39
CA ALA A 38 -5.61 -21.43 26.08
C ALA A 38 -5.64 -21.22 27.60
N ILE A 39 -4.59 -20.63 28.18
CA ILE A 39 -4.57 -20.24 29.60
C ILE A 39 -5.68 -19.23 29.91
N MET A 40 -5.85 -18.21 29.06
CA MET A 40 -6.95 -17.24 29.19
C MET A 40 -8.34 -17.89 29.10
N LYS A 41 -8.50 -18.95 28.30
CA LYS A 41 -9.74 -19.72 28.24
C LYS A 41 -9.94 -20.55 29.52
N ARG A 42 -8.90 -21.23 30.02
CA ARG A 42 -8.95 -22.01 31.27
C ARG A 42 -9.26 -21.12 32.47
N ARG A 43 -8.62 -19.96 32.57
CA ARG A 43 -8.87 -18.98 33.63
C ARG A 43 -10.30 -18.47 33.64
N ARG A 44 -10.93 -18.33 32.47
CA ARG A 44 -12.36 -18.00 32.35
C ARG A 44 -13.25 -19.14 32.82
N GLU A 45 -12.94 -20.39 32.46
CA GLU A 45 -13.68 -21.58 32.93
C GLU A 45 -13.54 -21.82 34.43
N LEU A 46 -12.38 -21.53 35.01
CA LEU A 46 -12.14 -21.61 36.46
C LEU A 46 -12.65 -20.39 37.25
N GLY A 47 -13.24 -19.39 36.58
CA GLY A 47 -13.79 -18.18 37.20
C GLY A 47 -12.75 -17.19 37.73
N ILE A 48 -11.47 -17.34 37.36
CA ILE A 48 -10.35 -16.50 37.83
C ILE A 48 -10.36 -15.15 37.10
N VAL A 49 -10.66 -15.15 35.80
CA VAL A 49 -10.87 -13.95 34.99
C VAL A 49 -12.35 -13.90 34.61
N ARG A 50 -13.04 -12.81 34.95
CA ARG A 50 -14.43 -12.61 34.53
C ARG A 50 -14.50 -12.60 32.99
N SER A 51 -15.29 -13.51 32.40
CA SER A 51 -15.57 -13.51 30.97
C SER A 51 -16.12 -12.16 30.52
N PRO A 52 -15.58 -11.53 29.45
CA PRO A 52 -16.21 -10.39 28.79
C PRO A 52 -17.57 -10.76 28.17
N ASP A 53 -17.82 -12.06 27.96
CA ASP A 53 -18.99 -12.63 27.29
C ASP A 53 -20.20 -12.85 28.22
N ALA A 54 -20.10 -12.51 29.50
CA ALA A 54 -21.29 -12.16 30.26
C ALA A 54 -21.74 -10.79 29.77
N GLY A 55 -22.40 -10.76 28.61
CA GLY A 55 -23.03 -9.54 28.08
C GLY A 55 -23.78 -8.85 29.21
N PRO A 56 -23.73 -7.51 29.30
CA PRO A 56 -24.24 -6.81 30.46
C PRO A 56 -25.71 -7.16 30.69
N LYS A 57 -26.07 -7.44 31.94
CA LYS A 57 -27.47 -7.67 32.31
C LYS A 57 -28.26 -6.41 31.96
N TRP A 58 -29.13 -6.54 30.96
CA TRP A 58 -30.03 -5.48 30.52
C TRP A 58 -31.21 -5.43 31.47
N THR A 59 -31.31 -4.35 32.23
CA THR A 59 -32.51 -4.02 33.01
C THR A 59 -33.47 -3.21 32.15
N ASP A 60 -34.76 -3.20 32.50
CA ASP A 60 -35.76 -2.40 31.78
C ASP A 60 -35.42 -0.90 31.83
N ALA A 61 -34.84 -0.43 32.95
CA ALA A 61 -34.35 0.93 33.09
C ALA A 61 -33.24 1.29 32.08
N ARG A 62 -32.27 0.38 31.84
CA ARG A 62 -31.22 0.58 30.83
C ARG A 62 -31.78 0.54 29.42
N THR A 63 -32.72 -0.36 29.18
CA THR A 63 -33.35 -0.54 27.87
C THR A 63 -34.14 0.71 27.46
N LYS A 64 -34.84 1.37 28.40
CA LYS A 64 -35.55 2.64 28.17
C LYS A 64 -34.63 3.82 27.86
N LEU A 65 -33.36 3.77 28.27
CA LEU A 65 -32.36 4.82 28.02
C LEU A 65 -31.63 4.63 26.68
N LEU A 66 -31.83 3.51 25.98
CA LEU A 66 -31.27 3.33 24.65
C LEU A 66 -31.95 4.29 23.67
N GLY A 67 -31.16 5.05 22.91
CA GLY A 67 -31.68 6.04 21.95
C GLY A 67 -32.00 7.41 22.55
N THR A 68 -31.88 7.62 23.87
CA THR A 68 -32.05 8.94 24.51
C THR A 68 -30.74 9.69 24.74
N ALA A 69 -29.60 9.00 24.63
CA ALA A 69 -28.25 9.57 24.72
C ALA A 69 -27.29 8.82 23.80
N LEU A 70 -26.06 9.34 23.64
CA LEU A 70 -25.04 8.73 22.80
C LEU A 70 -24.65 7.33 23.30
N ASP A 71 -24.51 6.38 22.36
CA ASP A 71 -24.11 5.00 22.67
C ASP A 71 -22.78 4.95 23.46
N THR A 72 -21.89 5.92 23.25
CA THR A 72 -20.61 6.08 23.97
C THR A 72 -20.78 6.55 25.42
N GLU A 73 -21.71 7.46 25.68
CA GLU A 73 -22.01 7.96 27.03
C GLU A 73 -22.72 6.91 27.86
N LEU A 74 -23.70 6.21 27.27
CA LEU A 74 -24.38 5.10 27.92
C LEU A 74 -23.41 3.96 28.24
N ALA A 75 -22.48 3.68 27.32
CA ALA A 75 -21.41 2.70 27.53
C ALA A 75 -20.48 3.09 28.68
N ALA A 76 -20.05 4.36 28.74
CA ALA A 76 -19.24 4.88 29.84
C ALA A 76 -20.01 4.85 31.18
N LYS A 77 -21.28 5.30 31.19
CA LYS A 77 -22.14 5.35 32.38
C LYS A 77 -22.40 3.98 32.99
N TRP A 78 -22.52 2.95 32.15
CA TRP A 78 -22.76 1.58 32.63
C TRP A 78 -21.49 0.74 32.74
N ASN A 79 -20.32 1.33 32.40
CA ASN A 79 -19.03 0.65 32.33
C ASN A 79 -19.08 -0.62 31.48
N ILE A 80 -19.68 -0.52 30.29
CA ILE A 80 -19.82 -1.61 29.33
C ILE A 80 -19.21 -1.21 27.99
N GLY A 81 -18.77 -2.18 27.19
CA GLY A 81 -18.25 -1.87 25.85
C GLY A 81 -19.33 -1.25 24.95
N VAL A 82 -18.97 -0.19 24.21
CA VAL A 82 -19.83 0.54 23.25
C VAL A 82 -20.53 -0.40 22.26
N TYR A 83 -19.85 -1.50 21.91
CA TYR A 83 -20.41 -2.57 21.09
C TYR A 83 -21.71 -3.13 21.65
N HIS A 84 -21.80 -3.40 22.96
CA HIS A 84 -22.98 -4.02 23.57
C HIS A 84 -24.21 -3.09 23.55
N VAL A 85 -24.02 -1.79 23.80
CA VAL A 85 -25.07 -0.77 23.70
C VAL A 85 -25.61 -0.69 22.29
N ARG A 86 -24.71 -0.56 21.31
CA ARG A 86 -25.07 -0.50 19.89
C ARG A 86 -25.80 -1.76 19.44
N GLN A 87 -25.30 -2.94 19.81
CA GLN A 87 -25.93 -4.22 19.49
C GLN A 87 -27.34 -4.32 20.07
N ARG A 88 -27.53 -3.97 21.36
CA ARG A 88 -28.85 -4.00 21.99
C ARG A 88 -29.82 -2.99 21.35
N ARG A 89 -29.34 -1.80 21.03
CA ARG A 89 -30.12 -0.77 20.32
C ARG A 89 -30.60 -1.25 18.95
N ILE A 90 -29.69 -1.86 18.17
CA ILE A 90 -30.01 -2.44 16.84
C ILE A 90 -31.02 -3.59 16.99
N LEU A 91 -30.85 -4.48 17.96
CA LEU A 91 -31.75 -5.61 18.20
C LEU A 91 -33.18 -5.15 18.56
N LEU A 92 -33.33 -4.02 19.22
CA LEU A 92 -34.62 -3.44 19.60
C LEU A 92 -35.18 -2.46 18.56
N GLY A 93 -34.49 -2.27 17.43
CA GLY A 93 -34.94 -1.38 16.35
C GLY A 93 -34.91 0.11 16.70
N ILE A 94 -34.20 0.50 17.77
CA ILE A 94 -34.16 1.88 18.23
C ILE A 94 -33.15 2.67 17.37
N PRO A 95 -33.50 3.80 16.73
CA PRO A 95 -32.55 4.60 15.96
C PRO A 95 -31.45 5.19 16.86
N PRO A 96 -30.26 5.52 16.30
CA PRO A 96 -29.20 6.14 17.08
C PRO A 96 -29.65 7.50 17.58
N PHE A 97 -29.28 7.86 18.82
CA PHE A 97 -29.56 9.18 19.36
C PHE A 97 -28.97 10.24 18.42
N GLN A 98 -29.83 11.11 17.91
CA GLN A 98 -29.42 12.27 17.13
C GLN A 98 -29.10 13.38 18.10
N ILE A 99 -27.84 13.80 18.15
CA ILE A 99 -27.43 14.98 18.92
C ILE A 99 -28.24 16.15 18.33
N PRO A 100 -29.09 16.83 19.12
CA PRO A 100 -29.80 18.00 18.62
C PRO A 100 -28.77 19.00 18.08
N PRO A 101 -29.05 19.67 16.94
CA PRO A 101 -28.16 20.71 16.45
C PRO A 101 -27.97 21.72 17.58
N VAL A 102 -26.72 21.98 17.94
CA VAL A 102 -26.37 22.98 18.95
C VAL A 102 -27.06 24.28 18.54
N PRO A 103 -27.91 24.89 19.40
CA PRO A 103 -28.53 26.17 19.09
C PRO A 103 -27.45 27.16 18.66
N GLU A 104 -27.72 27.97 17.64
CA GLU A 104 -26.71 28.86 17.06
C GLU A 104 -26.10 29.83 18.12
N SER A 105 -26.82 30.04 19.23
CA SER A 105 -26.41 30.78 20.43
C SER A 105 -25.41 30.06 21.34
N GLU A 106 -25.32 28.73 21.28
CA GLU A 106 -24.40 27.90 22.09
C GLU A 106 -23.19 27.40 21.30
N VAL A 107 -23.10 27.69 20.00
CA VAL A 107 -21.82 27.62 19.28
C VAL A 107 -20.94 28.73 19.85
N SER A 108 -20.35 28.44 21.00
CA SER A 108 -19.23 29.18 21.55
C SER A 108 -18.11 29.01 20.55
N ARG A 109 -18.11 29.82 19.49
CA ARG A 109 -16.96 30.06 18.66
C ARG A 109 -15.95 30.59 19.65
N ARG A 110 -15.04 29.72 20.13
CA ARG A 110 -13.89 30.16 20.91
C ARG A 110 -13.34 31.38 20.17
N PRO A 111 -13.19 32.53 20.83
CA PRO A 111 -12.68 33.71 20.16
C PRO A 111 -11.39 33.29 19.41
N PRO A 112 -11.22 33.73 18.15
CA PRO A 112 -10.09 33.32 17.34
C PRO A 112 -8.81 33.50 18.14
N HIS A 113 -7.98 32.45 18.20
CA HIS A 113 -6.76 32.46 18.98
C HIS A 113 -5.94 33.71 18.68
N GLN A 114 -5.64 34.49 19.72
CA GLN A 114 -4.86 35.71 19.58
C GLN A 114 -3.38 35.34 19.56
N TRP A 115 -2.83 35.28 18.35
CA TRP A 115 -1.44 34.92 18.14
C TRP A 115 -0.49 35.94 18.77
N THR A 116 0.34 35.48 19.69
CA THR A 116 1.44 36.29 20.22
C THR A 116 2.65 36.20 19.28
N LYS A 117 3.52 37.22 19.28
CA LYS A 117 4.77 37.21 18.49
C LYS A 117 5.66 35.99 18.77
N LYS A 118 5.61 35.45 20.00
CA LYS A 118 6.34 34.23 20.39
C LYS A 118 5.74 32.97 19.75
N GLU A 119 4.43 32.90 19.59
CA GLU A 119 3.73 31.78 18.96
C GLU A 119 3.86 31.80 17.44
N GLU A 120 3.82 33.00 16.83
CA GLU A 120 4.07 33.16 15.40
C GLU A 120 5.49 32.73 15.01
N ALA A 121 6.47 32.96 15.89
CA ALA A 121 7.84 32.50 15.71
C ALA A 121 7.98 30.98 15.71
N LEU A 122 6.99 30.22 16.23
CA LEU A 122 6.99 28.76 16.17
C LEU A 122 6.53 28.25 14.80
N LEU A 123 5.78 29.03 14.04
CA LEU A 123 5.19 28.60 12.76
C LEU A 123 6.28 28.33 11.73
N GLY A 124 6.26 27.14 11.12
CA GLY A 124 7.29 26.72 10.16
C GLY A 124 8.55 26.12 10.78
N THR A 125 8.76 26.24 12.11
CA THR A 125 9.90 25.61 12.81
C THR A 125 9.68 24.13 13.10
N GLN A 126 8.43 23.72 13.22
CA GLN A 126 8.00 22.36 13.55
C GLN A 126 6.72 22.01 12.78
N PRO A 127 6.32 20.72 12.67
CA PRO A 127 5.07 20.36 12.03
C PRO A 127 3.89 21.07 12.69
N ASP A 128 2.93 21.54 11.88
CA ASP A 128 1.75 22.28 12.35
C ASP A 128 0.98 21.50 13.44
N THR A 129 1.03 20.16 13.43
CA THR A 129 0.43 19.30 14.47
C THR A 129 1.12 19.41 15.82
N VAL A 130 2.46 19.52 15.86
CA VAL A 130 3.23 19.62 17.11
C VAL A 130 3.07 20.99 17.75
N ILE A 131 2.99 22.04 16.93
CA ILE A 131 2.71 23.40 17.39
C ILE A 131 1.28 23.47 17.94
N ALA A 132 0.32 22.84 17.27
CA ALA A 132 -1.05 22.77 17.72
C ALA A 132 -1.18 22.07 19.09
N ASP A 133 -0.54 20.92 19.26
CA ASP A 133 -0.52 20.20 20.53
C ASP A 133 0.15 21.03 21.65
N ARG A 134 1.21 21.79 21.33
CA ARG A 134 1.92 22.65 22.28
C ARG A 134 1.09 23.87 22.71
N LEU A 135 0.27 24.41 21.81
CA LEU A 135 -0.56 25.60 22.06
C LEU A 135 -1.99 25.24 22.51
N ASP A 136 -2.30 23.96 22.67
CA ASP A 136 -3.65 23.44 22.92
C ASP A 136 -4.68 23.96 21.89
N LEU A 137 -4.26 23.98 20.62
CA LEU A 137 -5.04 24.43 19.47
C LEU A 137 -5.36 23.28 18.53
N ASP A 138 -6.39 23.48 17.70
CA ASP A 138 -6.64 22.56 16.59
C ASP A 138 -5.56 22.76 15.48
N PRO A 139 -4.99 21.68 14.91
CA PRO A 139 -3.99 21.77 13.84
C PRO A 139 -4.41 22.61 12.63
N GLY A 140 -5.71 22.68 12.35
CA GLY A 140 -6.28 23.52 11.30
C GLY A 140 -6.10 25.03 11.58
N VAL A 141 -6.19 25.46 12.84
CA VAL A 141 -6.02 26.88 13.23
C VAL A 141 -4.57 27.33 12.96
N VAL A 142 -3.60 26.51 13.34
CA VAL A 142 -2.17 26.74 13.08
C VAL A 142 -1.88 26.76 11.58
N THR A 143 -2.43 25.81 10.83
CA THR A 143 -2.25 25.71 9.37
C THR A 143 -2.78 26.95 8.65
N VAL A 144 -3.98 27.42 9.02
CA VAL A 144 -4.62 28.60 8.43
C VAL A 144 -3.82 29.86 8.73
N HIS A 145 -3.37 30.04 9.98
CA HIS A 145 -2.58 31.20 10.37
C HIS A 145 -1.20 31.21 9.70
N ARG A 146 -0.49 30.08 9.68
CA ARG A 146 0.79 29.91 8.95
C ARG A 146 0.64 30.29 7.46
N ASN A 147 -0.43 29.82 6.81
CA ASN A 147 -0.71 30.14 5.41
C ASN A 147 -1.03 31.62 5.19
N ARG A 148 -1.74 32.27 6.14
CA ARG A 148 -2.07 33.70 6.08
C ARG A 148 -0.81 34.57 6.17
N LEU A 149 0.18 34.13 6.94
CA LEU A 149 1.50 34.79 7.04
C LEU A 149 2.46 34.40 5.91
N GLY A 150 2.05 33.53 4.98
CA GLY A 150 2.89 33.10 3.85
C GLY A 150 4.07 32.20 4.24
N ILE A 151 4.11 31.71 5.48
CA ILE A 151 5.18 30.87 6.00
C ILE A 151 5.03 29.47 5.39
N LEU A 152 6.11 28.90 4.84
CA LEU A 152 6.06 27.56 4.27
C LEU A 152 5.85 26.50 5.36
N PRO A 153 5.13 25.40 5.07
CA PRO A 153 4.95 24.32 6.03
C PRO A 153 6.29 23.69 6.37
N PHE A 154 6.47 23.33 7.64
CA PHE A 154 7.67 22.61 8.08
C PHE A 154 7.82 21.31 7.28
N ARG A 155 8.96 21.16 6.59
CA ARG A 155 9.34 19.94 5.90
C ARG A 155 10.42 19.25 6.71
N ARG A 156 10.17 18.01 7.16
CA ARG A 156 11.28 17.12 7.56
C ARG A 156 12.23 16.99 6.37
N GLY A 157 13.45 17.52 6.50
CA GLY A 157 14.43 17.61 5.42
C GLY A 157 14.23 18.82 4.48
N GLY A 158 13.76 19.96 4.99
CA GLY A 158 13.93 21.25 4.33
C GLY A 158 15.41 21.62 4.12
N PRO A 159 15.72 22.78 3.50
CA PRO A 159 17.08 23.29 3.47
C PRO A 159 17.64 23.32 4.89
N VAL A 160 18.78 22.67 5.10
CA VAL A 160 19.43 22.64 6.42
C VAL A 160 20.12 23.98 6.61
N GLU A 161 19.75 24.71 7.66
CA GLU A 161 20.51 25.88 8.10
C GLU A 161 21.74 25.39 8.86
N TRP A 162 22.91 25.52 8.24
CA TRP A 162 24.17 25.10 8.83
C TRP A 162 24.66 26.14 9.82
N THR A 163 24.58 25.82 11.11
CA THR A 163 25.17 26.66 12.17
C THR A 163 26.68 26.49 12.25
N GLU A 164 27.39 27.48 12.76
CA GLU A 164 28.84 27.41 12.95
C GLU A 164 29.26 26.22 13.83
N GLY A 165 28.46 25.88 14.84
CA GLY A 165 28.67 24.70 15.67
C GLY A 165 28.53 23.38 14.89
N MET A 166 27.55 23.28 13.98
CA MET A 166 27.40 22.10 13.12
C MET A 166 28.57 21.97 12.14
N LEU A 167 29.07 23.08 11.60
CA LEU A 167 30.22 23.08 10.69
C LEU A 167 31.50 22.60 11.37
N ARG A 168 31.76 23.03 12.62
CA ARG A 168 32.91 22.58 13.42
C ARG A 168 32.88 21.08 13.70
N LEU A 169 31.69 20.48 13.82
CA LEU A 169 31.54 19.05 14.10
C LEU A 169 31.63 18.17 12.84
N LEU A 170 31.67 18.75 11.63
CA LEU A 170 31.84 17.96 10.40
C LEU A 170 33.26 17.38 10.36
N GLY A 171 33.38 16.05 10.23
CA GLY A 171 34.67 15.35 10.22
C GLY A 171 35.21 14.97 11.59
N ASP A 172 34.84 15.70 12.66
CA ASP A 172 35.22 15.40 14.05
C ASP A 172 34.31 14.37 14.72
N VAL A 173 33.08 14.20 14.22
CA VAL A 173 32.18 13.13 14.63
C VAL A 173 31.64 12.39 13.40
N PRO A 174 31.23 11.11 13.53
CA PRO A 174 30.59 10.40 12.43
C PRO A 174 29.34 11.14 11.91
N ASP A 175 29.21 11.26 10.59
CA ASP A 175 28.09 11.94 9.90
C ASP A 175 26.71 11.49 10.43
N GLY A 176 26.59 10.21 10.77
CA GLY A 176 25.35 9.63 11.31
C GLY A 176 25.03 10.04 12.74
N THR A 177 26.03 10.35 13.56
CA THR A 177 25.84 10.86 14.92
C THR A 177 25.35 12.32 14.85
N LEU A 178 26.04 13.15 14.06
CA LEU A 178 25.62 14.53 13.79
C LEU A 178 24.20 14.60 13.22
N ALA A 179 23.89 13.72 12.25
CA ALA A 179 22.56 13.65 11.64
C ALA A 179 21.45 13.32 12.66
N ARG A 180 21.72 12.43 13.63
CA ARG A 180 20.74 12.08 14.67
C ARG A 180 20.57 13.19 15.69
N GLU A 181 21.68 13.78 16.13
CA GLU A 181 21.70 14.83 17.16
C GLU A 181 20.96 16.09 16.71
N TYR A 182 21.17 16.50 15.46
CA TYR A 182 20.54 17.69 14.89
C TYR A 182 19.26 17.39 14.07
N GLU A 183 18.78 16.14 14.10
CA GLU A 183 17.62 15.65 13.33
C GLU A 183 17.69 15.96 11.81
N VAL A 184 18.90 16.01 11.27
CA VAL A 184 19.18 16.26 9.85
C VAL A 184 19.30 14.94 9.08
N SER A 185 19.04 14.96 7.77
CA SER A 185 19.31 13.80 6.93
C SER A 185 20.81 13.46 6.89
N HIS A 186 21.16 12.20 7.12
CA HIS A 186 22.51 11.68 6.93
C HIS A 186 23.11 12.06 5.57
N ALA A 187 22.31 12.06 4.50
CA ALA A 187 22.78 12.45 3.18
C ALA A 187 23.13 13.95 3.10
N SER A 188 22.43 14.82 3.84
CA SER A 188 22.72 16.25 3.87
C SER A 188 24.02 16.56 4.61
N VAL A 189 24.28 15.88 5.74
CA VAL A 189 25.56 15.96 6.47
C VAL A 189 26.72 15.52 5.59
N LYS A 190 26.59 14.34 4.98
CA LYS A 190 27.61 13.82 4.06
C LYS A 190 27.90 14.78 2.90
N ILE A 191 26.85 15.32 2.27
CA ILE A 191 27.02 16.26 1.15
C ILE A 191 27.71 17.54 1.61
N LYS A 192 27.29 18.12 2.74
CA LYS A 192 27.90 19.34 3.28
C LYS A 192 29.36 19.12 3.64
N ARG A 193 29.69 17.99 4.27
CA ARG A 193 31.08 17.62 4.58
C ARG A 193 31.95 17.57 3.32
N ILE A 194 31.43 16.98 2.24
CA ILE A 194 32.12 16.92 0.95
C ILE A 194 32.28 18.32 0.33
N GLU A 195 31.24 19.16 0.40
CA GLU A 195 31.29 20.55 -0.10
C GLU A 195 32.34 21.40 0.64
N GLU A 196 32.54 21.16 1.94
CA GLU A 196 33.60 21.80 2.75
C GLU A 196 34.99 21.13 2.58
N GLY A 197 35.09 20.06 1.78
CA GLY A 197 36.35 19.35 1.53
C GLY A 197 36.89 18.56 2.73
N ILE A 198 36.02 18.15 3.65
CA ILE A 198 36.40 17.48 4.90
C ILE A 198 36.32 15.94 4.71
N PRO A 199 37.37 15.18 5.05
CA PRO A 199 37.33 13.72 5.04
C PRO A 199 36.31 13.14 6.04
N PRO A 200 35.78 11.93 5.81
CA PRO A 200 34.95 11.24 6.80
C PRO A 200 35.70 11.05 8.13
N TYR A 201 34.95 11.02 9.24
CA TYR A 201 35.53 10.81 10.58
C TYR A 201 36.45 9.59 10.64
N GLY A 202 37.70 9.82 11.06
CA GLY A 202 38.73 8.79 11.18
C GLY A 202 39.31 8.29 9.86
N GLN A 203 39.13 9.03 8.76
CA GLN A 203 39.74 8.74 7.46
C GLN A 203 40.56 9.95 6.99
N ASP A 204 41.68 9.68 6.33
CA ASP A 204 42.55 10.72 5.75
C ASP A 204 42.13 11.09 4.32
N ASP A 205 41.42 10.18 3.64
CA ASP A 205 40.99 10.34 2.25
C ASP A 205 39.52 10.75 2.13
N MET A 206 39.19 11.44 1.02
CA MET A 206 37.80 11.79 0.68
C MET A 206 36.96 10.57 0.29
N ASP A 207 35.63 10.73 0.34
CA ASP A 207 34.71 9.69 -0.11
C ASP A 207 34.99 9.24 -1.56
N VAL A 208 34.96 7.93 -1.76
CA VAL A 208 35.10 7.32 -3.09
C VAL A 208 34.05 7.88 -4.04
N GLU A 209 34.52 8.33 -5.21
CA GLU A 209 33.68 8.85 -6.27
C GLU A 209 32.65 7.81 -6.74
N PRO A 210 31.35 8.14 -6.80
CA PRO A 210 30.34 7.22 -7.25
C PRO A 210 30.45 6.97 -8.76
N VAL A 211 30.43 5.70 -9.18
CA VAL A 211 30.47 5.33 -10.60
C VAL A 211 29.15 5.74 -11.28
N LEU A 212 29.23 6.70 -12.20
CA LEU A 212 28.09 7.19 -13.00
C LEU A 212 28.28 6.86 -14.50
N PRO A 213 27.20 6.57 -15.25
CA PRO A 213 27.29 6.40 -16.70
C PRO A 213 27.78 7.67 -17.41
N LEU A 214 28.58 7.54 -18.47
CA LEU A 214 29.10 8.68 -19.26
C LEU A 214 27.99 9.64 -19.74
N ALA A 215 26.84 9.10 -20.13
CA ALA A 215 25.68 9.91 -20.55
C ALA A 215 25.11 10.80 -19.43
N VAL A 216 25.30 10.43 -18.16
CA VAL A 216 24.92 11.24 -17.00
C VAL A 216 25.95 12.34 -16.76
N LEU A 217 27.24 12.05 -16.93
CA LEU A 217 28.34 13.00 -16.71
C LEU A 217 28.24 14.22 -17.65
N ASP A 218 27.85 14.04 -18.90
CA ASP A 218 27.68 15.15 -19.85
C ASP A 218 26.48 16.07 -19.51
N GLN A 219 25.47 15.52 -18.83
CA GLN A 219 24.20 16.21 -18.56
C GLN A 219 24.08 16.75 -17.12
N ILE A 220 24.94 16.30 -16.22
CA ILE A 220 24.91 16.72 -14.82
C ILE A 220 25.20 18.22 -14.70
N GLY A 221 24.41 18.94 -13.90
CA GLY A 221 24.49 20.41 -13.80
C GLY A 221 23.73 21.17 -14.91
N LYS A 222 23.42 20.54 -16.04
CA LYS A 222 22.53 21.11 -17.09
C LYS A 222 21.08 20.67 -16.90
N VAL A 223 20.88 19.42 -16.48
CA VAL A 223 19.56 18.80 -16.27
C VAL A 223 19.34 18.51 -14.78
N PRO A 224 18.13 18.74 -14.23
CA PRO A 224 17.81 18.43 -12.84
C PRO A 224 18.02 16.95 -12.47
N ASP A 225 18.59 16.69 -11.30
CA ASP A 225 18.95 15.35 -10.82
C ASP A 225 17.78 14.37 -10.79
N ASN A 226 16.55 14.84 -10.55
CA ASN A 226 15.35 14.00 -10.55
C ASN A 226 15.03 13.45 -11.96
N VAL A 227 15.34 14.21 -13.00
CA VAL A 227 15.16 13.80 -14.40
C VAL A 227 16.26 12.81 -14.76
N LEU A 228 17.53 13.12 -14.46
CA LEU A 228 18.67 12.24 -14.71
C LEU A 228 18.53 10.89 -14.00
N ALA A 229 18.17 10.90 -12.71
CA ALA A 229 17.94 9.69 -11.93
C ALA A 229 16.86 8.81 -12.56
N ARG A 230 15.78 9.41 -13.07
CA ARG A 230 14.67 8.66 -13.70
C ARG A 230 15.05 8.10 -15.07
N VAL A 231 15.71 8.90 -15.92
CA VAL A 231 16.05 8.53 -17.30
C VAL A 231 17.14 7.47 -17.31
N HIS A 232 18.22 7.68 -16.56
CA HIS A 232 19.39 6.81 -16.54
C HIS A 232 19.32 5.74 -15.43
N ARG A 233 18.26 5.72 -14.62
CA ARG A 233 18.04 4.79 -13.51
C ARG A 233 19.17 4.80 -12.48
N VAL A 234 19.66 5.99 -12.17
CA VAL A 234 20.75 6.22 -11.21
C VAL A 234 20.20 6.73 -9.89
N SER A 235 20.86 6.40 -8.78
CA SER A 235 20.52 6.94 -7.46
C SER A 235 20.67 8.46 -7.44
N ARG A 236 19.61 9.16 -7.05
CA ARG A 236 19.63 10.63 -6.89
C ARG A 236 20.65 11.08 -5.83
N VAL A 237 20.95 10.24 -4.84
CA VAL A 237 21.97 10.54 -3.82
C VAL A 237 23.37 10.50 -4.43
N ASN A 238 23.65 9.55 -5.32
CA ASN A 238 24.96 9.44 -5.99
C ASN A 238 25.21 10.63 -6.92
N LEU A 239 24.18 11.10 -7.63
CA LEU A 239 24.28 12.33 -8.43
C LEU A 239 24.65 13.54 -7.58
N ARG A 240 24.04 13.67 -6.39
CA ARG A 240 24.34 14.76 -5.45
C ARG A 240 25.75 14.67 -4.86
N ILE A 241 26.19 13.47 -4.48
CA ILE A 241 27.56 13.23 -3.99
C ILE A 241 28.58 13.55 -5.07
N TYR A 242 28.36 13.08 -6.31
CA TYR A 242 29.22 13.40 -7.44
C TYR A 242 29.33 14.91 -7.68
N ARG A 243 28.19 15.61 -7.67
CA ARG A 243 28.17 17.07 -7.82
C ARG A 243 28.93 17.78 -6.72
N ALA A 244 28.80 17.32 -5.47
CA ALA A 244 29.50 17.89 -4.33
C ALA A 244 31.02 17.69 -4.45
N LEU A 245 31.47 16.48 -4.81
CA LEU A 245 32.90 16.18 -5.02
C LEU A 245 33.53 17.04 -6.13
N HIS A 246 32.77 17.33 -7.19
CA HIS A 246 33.24 18.06 -8.37
C HIS A 246 32.85 19.53 -8.41
N GLY A 247 32.23 20.07 -7.34
CA GLY A 247 31.81 21.47 -7.28
C GLY A 247 30.78 21.89 -8.33
N ILE A 248 29.96 20.97 -8.84
CA ILE A 248 29.02 21.24 -9.93
C ILE A 248 27.72 21.87 -9.38
N PRO A 249 27.33 23.10 -9.79
CA PRO A 249 26.15 23.80 -9.26
C PRO A 249 24.83 23.15 -9.68
N LEU A 250 23.76 23.39 -8.92
CA LEU A 250 22.45 22.78 -9.20
C LEU A 250 21.93 23.29 -10.55
N ALA A 251 21.45 22.36 -11.38
CA ALA A 251 20.83 22.74 -12.63
C ALA A 251 19.67 23.71 -12.34
N PRO A 252 19.56 24.83 -13.08
CA PRO A 252 18.51 25.80 -12.86
C PRO A 252 17.15 25.11 -12.93
N TYR A 253 16.38 25.22 -11.85
CA TYR A 253 15.03 24.69 -11.81
C TYR A 253 14.13 25.63 -12.61
N HIS A 254 13.88 25.31 -13.88
CA HIS A 254 12.81 25.93 -14.62
C HIS A 254 11.49 25.30 -14.14
N PRO A 255 10.64 26.00 -13.35
CA PRO A 255 9.32 25.49 -13.05
C PRO A 255 8.64 25.22 -14.38
N ALA A 256 8.18 23.98 -14.60
CA ALA A 256 7.48 23.63 -15.81
C ALA A 256 6.42 24.71 -16.07
N GLU A 257 6.55 25.43 -17.17
CA GLU A 257 5.64 26.51 -17.52
C GLU A 257 4.21 26.02 -17.35
N ARG A 258 3.35 26.82 -16.71
CA ARG A 258 1.96 26.44 -16.47
C ARG A 258 1.35 26.02 -17.80
N ARG A 259 1.18 24.72 -17.99
CA ARG A 259 0.71 24.14 -19.25
C ARG A 259 -0.56 24.86 -19.70
N VAL A 260 -0.48 25.54 -20.82
CA VAL A 260 -1.62 26.21 -21.45
C VAL A 260 -2.48 25.14 -22.11
N TRP A 261 -3.69 24.93 -21.57
CA TRP A 261 -4.64 23.97 -22.10
C TRP A 261 -5.27 24.52 -23.37
N LYS A 262 -5.20 23.75 -24.47
CA LYS A 262 -5.91 24.09 -25.70
C LYS A 262 -7.37 23.67 -25.59
N LYS A 263 -8.29 24.41 -26.22
CA LYS A 263 -9.72 24.03 -26.25
C LYS A 263 -9.94 22.61 -26.79
N SER A 264 -9.14 22.18 -27.77
CA SER A 264 -9.17 20.82 -28.33
C SER A 264 -8.80 19.73 -27.31
N GLU A 265 -7.98 20.05 -26.31
CA GLU A 265 -7.60 19.11 -25.24
C GLU A 265 -8.67 19.02 -24.17
N ASP A 266 -9.33 20.15 -23.86
CA ASP A 266 -10.46 20.19 -22.93
C ASP A 266 -11.64 19.35 -23.46
N LEU A 267 -11.90 19.36 -24.78
CA LEU A 267 -12.89 18.50 -25.43
C LEU A 267 -12.58 17.01 -25.31
N LEU A 268 -11.32 16.64 -25.09
CA LEU A 268 -10.91 15.25 -24.95
C LEU A 268 -11.13 14.73 -23.52
N LEU A 269 -11.22 15.62 -22.53
CA LEU A 269 -11.53 15.27 -21.14
C LEU A 269 -12.98 14.81 -21.02
N GLY A 270 -13.21 13.70 -20.31
CA GLY A 270 -14.55 13.11 -20.16
C GLY A 270 -15.01 12.21 -21.32
N THR A 271 -14.41 12.32 -22.52
CA THR A 271 -14.67 11.38 -23.65
C THR A 271 -13.95 10.04 -23.52
N MET A 272 -12.92 9.99 -22.68
CA MET A 272 -12.16 8.79 -22.33
C MET A 272 -11.59 8.93 -20.92
N SER A 273 -11.09 7.84 -20.33
CA SER A 273 -10.55 7.88 -18.97
C SER A 273 -9.45 8.91 -18.84
N ASP A 274 -9.35 9.58 -17.68
CA ASP A 274 -8.35 10.62 -17.41
C ASP A 274 -6.92 10.16 -17.71
N GLY A 275 -6.64 8.85 -17.55
CA GLY A 275 -5.35 8.27 -17.94
C GLY A 275 -5.12 8.17 -19.45
N ARG A 276 -6.15 7.81 -20.24
CA ARG A 276 -6.05 7.78 -21.71
C ARG A 276 -6.04 9.18 -22.31
N ALA A 277 -6.86 10.08 -21.77
CA ALA A 277 -6.86 11.47 -22.16
C ALA A 277 -5.48 12.08 -21.90
N ALA A 278 -4.92 11.84 -20.72
CA ALA A 278 -3.56 12.28 -20.37
C ALA A 278 -2.49 11.75 -21.33
N ALA A 279 -2.55 10.46 -21.69
CA ALA A 279 -1.61 9.86 -22.61
C ALA A 279 -1.68 10.46 -24.03
N ARG A 280 -2.88 10.78 -24.54
CA ARG A 280 -3.06 11.41 -25.86
C ARG A 280 -2.62 12.87 -25.87
N ILE A 281 -2.89 13.58 -24.78
CA ILE A 281 -2.61 15.02 -24.64
C ILE A 281 -1.13 15.26 -24.26
N GLY A 282 -0.39 14.21 -23.86
CA GLY A 282 0.99 14.32 -23.40
C GLY A 282 1.11 14.96 -22.02
N THR A 283 0.14 14.70 -21.13
CA THR A 283 0.10 15.24 -19.76
C THR A 283 0.03 14.12 -18.72
N THR A 284 0.05 14.46 -17.44
CA THR A 284 -0.16 13.50 -16.35
C THR A 284 -1.65 13.24 -16.09
N ARG A 285 -1.98 12.04 -15.61
CA ARG A 285 -3.36 11.67 -15.19
C ARG A 285 -3.93 12.66 -14.18
N GLY A 286 -3.11 13.12 -13.23
CA GLY A 286 -3.53 14.07 -12.20
C GLY A 286 -3.90 15.43 -12.78
N GLN A 287 -3.11 15.94 -13.73
CA GLN A 287 -3.41 17.21 -14.41
C GLN A 287 -4.69 17.11 -15.25
N ALA A 288 -4.90 16.02 -15.99
CA ALA A 288 -6.14 15.79 -16.75
C ALA A 288 -7.36 15.70 -15.83
N MET A 289 -7.27 14.97 -14.72
CA MET A 289 -8.34 14.88 -13.71
C MET A 289 -8.66 16.24 -13.07
N LEU A 290 -7.64 17.01 -12.69
CA LEU A 290 -7.82 18.33 -12.08
C LEU A 290 -8.43 19.33 -13.07
N ARG A 291 -7.98 19.32 -14.32
CA ARG A 291 -8.57 20.14 -15.38
C ARG A 291 -10.02 19.76 -15.64
N ARG A 292 -10.32 18.46 -15.73
CA ARG A 292 -11.69 17.93 -15.87
C ARG A 292 -12.60 18.41 -14.73
N LYS A 293 -12.15 18.29 -13.48
CA LYS A 293 -12.89 18.78 -12.31
C LYS A 293 -13.12 20.28 -12.34
N ARG A 294 -12.12 21.08 -12.74
CA ARG A 294 -12.23 22.54 -12.85
C ARG A 294 -13.24 22.98 -13.92
N LEU A 295 -13.36 22.20 -14.98
CA LEU A 295 -14.36 22.40 -16.05
C LEU A 295 -15.71 21.74 -15.74
N ASN A 296 -15.90 21.18 -14.54
CA ASN A 296 -17.11 20.45 -14.13
C ASN A 296 -17.52 19.32 -15.09
N ILE A 297 -16.56 18.73 -15.81
CA ILE A 297 -16.83 17.62 -16.72
C ILE A 297 -16.90 16.32 -15.90
N PRO A 298 -17.94 15.48 -16.01
CA PRO A 298 -18.01 14.18 -15.33
C PRO A 298 -16.88 13.23 -15.74
N ALA A 299 -16.52 12.29 -14.87
CA ALA A 299 -15.51 11.29 -15.20
C ALA A 299 -16.03 10.38 -16.32
N PHE A 300 -15.17 10.01 -17.26
CA PHE A 300 -15.53 9.08 -18.33
C PHE A 300 -16.09 7.78 -17.75
N GLY A 301 -17.29 7.40 -18.18
CA GLY A 301 -18.03 6.24 -17.67
C GLY A 301 -19.06 6.57 -16.57
N GLN A 302 -19.09 7.79 -16.03
CA GLN A 302 -20.18 8.26 -15.16
C GLN A 302 -21.37 8.89 -15.92
N GLN A 303 -21.31 8.94 -17.26
CA GLN A 303 -22.35 9.56 -18.10
C GLN A 303 -23.54 8.66 -18.45
N ALA A 304 -23.58 7.42 -17.99
CA ALA A 304 -24.83 6.67 -17.96
C ALA A 304 -25.31 6.63 -16.51
N SER A 305 -26.08 7.63 -16.09
CA SER A 305 -27.04 7.42 -15.00
C SER A 305 -27.90 6.25 -15.44
N ILE A 306 -27.60 5.07 -14.89
CA ILE A 306 -28.37 3.88 -15.22
C ILE A 306 -29.81 4.16 -14.82
N ARG A 307 -30.74 3.91 -15.74
CA ARG A 307 -32.16 3.92 -15.39
C ARG A 307 -32.39 2.76 -14.41
N TRP A 308 -32.63 3.10 -13.15
CA TRP A 308 -32.98 2.16 -12.09
C TRP A 308 -34.41 1.66 -12.31
N THR A 309 -34.57 0.63 -13.13
CA THR A 309 -35.85 -0.05 -13.32
C THR A 309 -36.18 -0.92 -12.11
N ARG A 310 -37.47 -1.20 -11.86
CA ARG A 310 -37.92 -2.06 -10.75
C ARG A 310 -37.18 -3.42 -10.73
N SER A 311 -37.07 -4.07 -11.89
CA SER A 311 -36.32 -5.32 -12.05
C SER A 311 -34.82 -5.23 -11.69
N ARG A 312 -34.17 -4.06 -11.87
CA ARG A 312 -32.77 -3.86 -11.44
C ARG A 312 -32.67 -3.61 -9.94
N LEU A 313 -33.65 -2.91 -9.36
CA LEU A 313 -33.70 -2.68 -7.92
C LEU A 313 -33.94 -3.99 -7.15
N GLU A 314 -34.77 -4.88 -7.68
CA GLU A 314 -35.02 -6.23 -7.12
C GLU A 314 -33.75 -7.11 -7.12
N GLN A 315 -32.84 -6.91 -8.09
CA GLN A 315 -31.58 -7.65 -8.17
C GLN A 315 -30.51 -7.17 -7.18
N LEU A 316 -30.62 -5.94 -6.64
CA LEU A 316 -29.71 -5.42 -5.63
C LEU A 316 -29.85 -6.25 -4.35
N GLY A 317 -28.74 -6.75 -3.80
CA GLY A 317 -28.75 -7.61 -2.61
C GLY A 317 -29.03 -9.09 -2.90
N GLN A 318 -29.60 -9.45 -4.05
CA GLN A 318 -29.69 -10.86 -4.47
C GLN A 318 -28.37 -11.32 -5.12
N VAL A 319 -27.85 -10.51 -6.04
CA VAL A 319 -26.61 -10.78 -6.79
C VAL A 319 -25.50 -9.87 -6.27
N ALA A 320 -24.25 -10.36 -6.26
CA ALA A 320 -23.11 -9.58 -5.78
C ALA A 320 -22.84 -8.31 -6.64
N ASP A 321 -22.53 -7.19 -5.97
CA ASP A 321 -22.39 -5.86 -6.60
C ASP A 321 -21.42 -5.84 -7.80
N HIS A 322 -20.36 -6.65 -7.78
CA HIS A 322 -19.38 -6.72 -8.89
C HIS A 322 -19.92 -7.44 -10.12
N VAL A 323 -20.83 -8.40 -9.95
CA VAL A 323 -21.49 -9.12 -11.05
C VAL A 323 -22.50 -8.19 -11.71
N LEU A 324 -23.32 -7.49 -10.92
CA LEU A 324 -24.27 -6.49 -11.41
C LEU A 324 -23.56 -5.34 -12.12
N ALA A 325 -22.43 -4.87 -11.58
CA ALA A 325 -21.59 -3.86 -12.21
C ALA A 325 -21.11 -4.30 -13.60
N ARG A 326 -20.69 -5.57 -13.74
CA ARG A 326 -20.25 -6.13 -15.03
C ARG A 326 -21.42 -6.32 -16.00
N GLN A 327 -22.56 -6.79 -15.53
CA GLN A 327 -23.76 -7.04 -16.33
C GLN A 327 -24.37 -5.73 -16.86
N TRP A 328 -24.45 -4.72 -16.01
CA TRP A 328 -25.02 -3.41 -16.35
C TRP A 328 -24.00 -2.43 -16.92
N LYS A 329 -22.72 -2.83 -17.00
CA LYS A 329 -21.59 -2.03 -17.49
C LYS A 329 -21.44 -0.69 -16.75
N ILE A 330 -21.65 -0.70 -15.43
CA ILE A 330 -21.49 0.46 -14.55
C ILE A 330 -20.40 0.23 -13.51
N SER A 331 -20.01 1.28 -12.78
CA SER A 331 -19.07 1.14 -11.68
C SER A 331 -19.67 0.33 -10.54
N GLN A 332 -18.88 -0.58 -9.95
CA GLN A 332 -19.23 -1.26 -8.70
C GLN A 332 -19.56 -0.27 -7.58
N THR A 333 -18.93 0.90 -7.58
CA THR A 333 -19.20 1.94 -6.59
C THR A 333 -20.60 2.52 -6.74
N ASP A 334 -21.14 2.61 -7.96
CA ASP A 334 -22.45 3.18 -8.22
C ASP A 334 -23.57 2.18 -7.86
N VAL A 335 -23.37 0.89 -8.14
CA VAL A 335 -24.25 -0.20 -7.64
C VAL A 335 -24.29 -0.19 -6.11
N ARG A 336 -23.11 -0.13 -5.47
CA ARG A 336 -22.99 -0.13 -4.02
C ARG A 336 -23.68 1.09 -3.39
N LYS A 337 -23.46 2.28 -3.95
CA LYS A 337 -24.14 3.51 -3.49
C LYS A 337 -25.65 3.39 -3.60
N LYS A 338 -26.17 2.86 -4.71
CA LYS A 338 -27.62 2.69 -4.85
C LYS A 338 -28.17 1.65 -3.89
N ARG A 339 -27.45 0.55 -3.69
CA ARG A 339 -27.79 -0.48 -2.67
C ARG A 339 -27.85 0.14 -1.27
N GLU A 340 -26.86 0.94 -0.90
CA GLU A 340 -26.77 1.64 0.39
C GLU A 340 -27.87 2.69 0.57
N GLU A 341 -28.17 3.47 -0.48
CA GLU A 341 -29.29 4.43 -0.52
C GLU A 341 -30.65 3.75 -0.31
N MET A 342 -30.82 2.53 -0.84
CA MET A 342 -32.04 1.72 -0.66
C MET A 342 -32.03 0.88 0.64
N GLY A 343 -30.99 0.99 1.48
CA GLY A 343 -30.88 0.24 2.74
C GLY A 343 -30.74 -1.28 2.58
N ILE A 344 -30.40 -1.77 1.40
CA ILE A 344 -30.33 -3.21 1.11
C ILE A 344 -28.96 -3.75 1.57
N PRO A 345 -28.87 -4.85 2.35
CA PRO A 345 -27.58 -5.44 2.72
C PRO A 345 -26.84 -6.05 1.52
N PRO A 346 -25.50 -6.21 1.58
CA PRO A 346 -24.73 -6.88 0.51
C PRO A 346 -25.23 -8.30 0.28
N SER A 347 -25.17 -8.77 -0.98
CA SER A 347 -25.58 -10.14 -1.31
C SER A 347 -24.79 -11.17 -0.50
N GLN A 348 -25.53 -12.06 0.16
CA GLN A 348 -24.99 -13.18 0.92
C GLN A 348 -24.66 -14.39 0.03
N GLN A 349 -24.68 -14.27 -1.31
CA GLN A 349 -24.21 -15.34 -2.19
C GLN A 349 -22.74 -15.64 -1.84
N LYS A 350 -22.58 -16.65 -0.97
CA LYS A 350 -21.30 -17.21 -0.62
C LYS A 350 -20.67 -17.68 -1.92
N THR A 351 -19.42 -17.29 -2.13
CA THR A 351 -18.47 -18.00 -2.98
C THR A 351 -18.77 -19.49 -2.94
N SER A 352 -18.82 -20.14 -4.11
CA SER A 352 -19.09 -21.58 -4.25
C SER A 352 -18.49 -22.36 -3.08
N PRO A 353 -19.25 -23.28 -2.46
CA PRO A 353 -18.76 -24.07 -1.34
C PRO A 353 -17.40 -24.64 -1.70
N ILE A 354 -16.38 -24.31 -0.91
CA ILE A 354 -15.03 -24.82 -1.11
C ILE A 354 -15.09 -26.32 -0.85
N PRO A 355 -14.65 -27.18 -1.79
CA PRO A 355 -14.66 -28.62 -1.61
C PRO A 355 -13.95 -29.03 -0.31
N ALA A 356 -14.47 -30.02 0.41
CA ALA A 356 -13.86 -30.50 1.66
C ALA A 356 -12.40 -30.96 1.45
N GLU A 357 -12.13 -31.60 0.31
CA GLU A 357 -10.78 -31.99 -0.15
C GLU A 357 -9.79 -30.81 -0.21
N CYS A 358 -10.28 -29.60 -0.51
CA CYS A 358 -9.44 -28.41 -0.54
C CYS A 358 -8.95 -28.04 0.86
N TYR A 359 -9.79 -28.19 1.89
CA TYR A 359 -9.40 -27.94 3.29
C TYR A 359 -8.36 -28.94 3.77
N GLU A 360 -8.45 -30.20 3.33
CA GLU A 360 -7.49 -31.24 3.70
C GLU A 360 -6.09 -31.02 3.11
N GLN A 361 -6.00 -30.31 1.99
CA GLN A 361 -4.73 -29.98 1.33
C GLN A 361 -4.10 -28.67 1.82
N LEU A 362 -4.84 -27.82 2.56
CA LEU A 362 -4.30 -26.59 3.12
C LEU A 362 -3.15 -26.93 4.10
N GLY A 363 -1.96 -26.39 3.82
CA GLY A 363 -0.77 -26.63 4.64
C GLY A 363 -0.08 -27.99 4.43
N LYS A 364 -0.60 -28.88 3.59
CA LYS A 364 0.09 -30.09 3.12
C LYS A 364 0.79 -29.89 1.77
N ALA A 365 0.29 -28.96 0.97
CA ALA A 365 0.88 -28.55 -0.31
C ALA A 365 0.96 -27.02 -0.39
N ALA A 366 1.76 -26.51 -1.33
CA ALA A 366 1.89 -25.06 -1.53
C ALA A 366 0.55 -24.43 -1.96
N ASP A 367 0.22 -23.25 -1.43
CA ASP A 367 -1.04 -22.53 -1.71
C ASP A 367 -1.29 -22.37 -3.24
N THR A 368 -0.23 -22.26 -4.04
CA THR A 368 -0.30 -22.17 -5.52
C THR A 368 -0.66 -23.49 -6.20
N GLN A 369 -0.24 -24.63 -5.65
CA GLN A 369 -0.55 -25.96 -6.16
C GLN A 369 -2.00 -26.31 -5.86
N VAL A 370 -2.44 -26.09 -4.62
CA VAL A 370 -3.84 -26.27 -4.20
C VAL A 370 -4.77 -25.36 -5.02
N ALA A 371 -4.37 -24.10 -5.24
CA ALA A 371 -5.13 -23.18 -6.10
C ALA A 371 -5.29 -23.69 -7.54
N ARG A 372 -4.23 -24.25 -8.15
CA ARG A 372 -4.28 -24.83 -9.49
C ARG A 372 -5.16 -26.09 -9.54
N GLN A 373 -5.05 -26.95 -8.54
CA GLN A 373 -5.80 -28.22 -8.46
C GLN A 373 -7.31 -27.99 -8.36
N PHE A 374 -7.75 -27.04 -7.55
CA PHE A 374 -9.18 -26.76 -7.35
C PHE A 374 -9.71 -25.59 -8.20
N SER A 375 -8.91 -25.06 -9.13
CA SER A 375 -9.26 -23.88 -9.94
C SER A 375 -9.71 -22.67 -9.10
N LEU A 376 -9.11 -22.48 -7.92
CA LEU A 376 -9.38 -21.40 -7.00
C LEU A 376 -8.30 -20.31 -7.08
N SER A 377 -8.61 -19.10 -6.62
CA SER A 377 -7.62 -18.03 -6.54
C SER A 377 -6.56 -18.35 -5.48
N PRO A 378 -5.24 -18.16 -5.75
CA PRO A 378 -4.19 -18.34 -4.75
C PRO A 378 -4.39 -17.48 -3.49
N THR A 379 -4.98 -16.29 -3.66
CA THR A 379 -5.30 -15.39 -2.54
C THR A 379 -6.44 -15.96 -1.68
N MET A 380 -7.40 -16.67 -2.29
CA MET A 380 -8.49 -17.32 -1.57
C MET A 380 -7.98 -18.50 -0.76
N ILE A 381 -7.13 -19.36 -1.33
CA ILE A 381 -6.47 -20.46 -0.61
C ILE A 381 -5.64 -19.93 0.57
N ARG A 382 -4.86 -18.87 0.36
CA ARG A 382 -4.11 -18.20 1.43
C ARG A 382 -5.04 -17.74 2.56
N ASN A 383 -6.15 -17.08 2.23
CA ASN A 383 -7.11 -16.59 3.23
C ASN A 383 -7.77 -17.74 3.97
N LEU A 384 -8.14 -18.82 3.28
CA LEU A 384 -8.69 -20.03 3.89
C LEU A 384 -7.69 -20.71 4.81
N ARG A 385 -6.43 -20.80 4.40
CA ARG A 385 -5.34 -21.31 5.22
C ARG A 385 -5.14 -20.45 6.47
N GLN A 386 -5.18 -19.12 6.34
CA GLN A 386 -5.07 -18.19 7.47
C GLN A 386 -6.28 -18.27 8.41
N GLN A 387 -7.50 -18.41 7.87
CA GLN A 387 -8.73 -18.59 8.65
C GLN A 387 -8.73 -19.93 9.40
N ALA A 388 -8.21 -20.99 8.77
CA ALA A 388 -7.99 -22.29 9.40
C ALA A 388 -6.81 -22.29 10.40
N GLY A 389 -6.08 -21.17 10.53
CA GLY A 389 -4.91 -21.05 11.41
C GLY A 389 -3.72 -21.92 10.98
N ILE A 390 -3.75 -22.46 9.77
CA ILE A 390 -2.74 -23.35 9.25
C ILE A 390 -1.55 -22.50 8.77
N ALA A 391 -0.35 -22.83 9.22
CA ALA A 391 0.86 -22.17 8.73
C ALA A 391 1.02 -22.42 7.21
N PRO A 392 1.63 -21.49 6.45
CA PRO A 392 1.96 -21.76 5.05
C PRO A 392 2.73 -23.08 4.98
N PHE A 393 2.43 -23.94 4.00
CA PHE A 393 3.24 -25.13 3.77
C PHE A 393 4.69 -24.70 3.55
N ARG A 394 5.54 -24.99 4.53
CA ARG A 394 6.98 -24.87 4.44
C ARG A 394 7.46 -26.30 4.39
N SER A 395 8.04 -26.72 3.26
CA SER A 395 8.88 -27.91 3.26
C SER A 395 10.01 -27.66 4.27
N SER A 396 9.88 -28.19 5.49
CA SER A 396 10.88 -28.05 6.54
C SER A 396 12.13 -28.89 6.27
N ALA A 397 12.08 -29.77 5.27
CA ALA A 397 13.27 -30.36 4.70
C ALA A 397 14.17 -29.23 4.15
N PRO A 398 15.42 -29.12 4.61
CA PRO A 398 16.42 -28.29 3.95
C PRO A 398 16.40 -28.63 2.47
N PHE A 399 16.15 -27.62 1.62
CA PHE A 399 16.21 -27.86 0.20
C PHE A 399 17.67 -28.07 -0.19
N ASP A 400 18.05 -29.33 -0.37
CA ASP A 400 19.41 -29.68 -0.74
C ASP A 400 19.70 -29.32 -2.19
N TRP A 401 20.63 -28.37 -2.34
CA TRP A 401 21.24 -27.99 -3.61
C TRP A 401 22.26 -29.05 -4.02
N THR A 402 21.78 -30.22 -4.47
CA THR A 402 22.64 -31.25 -5.04
C THR A 402 23.34 -30.75 -6.30
N LYS A 403 24.54 -31.27 -6.60
CA LYS A 403 25.30 -30.92 -7.81
C LYS A 403 24.46 -31.07 -9.10
N SER A 404 23.55 -32.04 -9.13
CA SER A 404 22.63 -32.27 -10.25
C SER A 404 21.56 -31.18 -10.39
N ARG A 405 20.98 -30.69 -9.27
CA ARG A 405 20.00 -29.59 -9.27
C ARG A 405 20.65 -28.25 -9.65
N CYS A 406 21.86 -27.98 -9.16
CA CYS A 406 22.60 -26.78 -9.54
C CYS A 406 22.93 -26.74 -11.03
N LYS A 407 23.23 -27.90 -11.67
CA LYS A 407 23.45 -28.01 -13.12
C LYS A 407 22.21 -27.72 -13.98
N LEU A 408 21.01 -27.80 -13.41
CA LEU A 408 19.73 -27.51 -14.10
C LEU A 408 19.37 -26.01 -14.06
N LEU A 409 19.92 -25.25 -13.11
CA LEU A 409 19.77 -23.79 -13.05
C LEU A 409 20.34 -23.18 -14.33
N GLY A 410 19.54 -22.36 -15.02
CA GLY A 410 19.93 -21.75 -16.31
C GLY A 410 19.74 -22.64 -17.55
N LYS A 411 19.28 -23.90 -17.40
CA LYS A 411 18.89 -24.79 -18.53
C LYS A 411 17.37 -24.97 -18.69
N LYS A 412 16.61 -24.77 -17.61
CA LYS A 412 15.14 -24.74 -17.57
C LYS A 412 14.65 -23.44 -16.93
N HIS A 413 13.38 -23.09 -17.12
CA HIS A 413 12.81 -21.88 -16.52
C HIS A 413 12.71 -22.02 -15.01
N ASP A 414 13.02 -20.94 -14.27
CA ASP A 414 12.98 -20.93 -12.81
C ASP A 414 11.58 -21.31 -12.27
N GLU A 415 10.50 -21.00 -13.00
CA GLU A 415 9.12 -21.40 -12.65
C GLU A 415 8.85 -22.90 -12.86
N ASP A 416 9.39 -23.48 -13.92
CA ASP A 416 9.25 -24.92 -14.22
C ASP A 416 10.06 -25.75 -13.20
N LEU A 417 11.28 -25.30 -12.87
CA LEU A 417 12.12 -25.88 -11.82
C LEU A 417 11.49 -25.74 -10.43
N ALA A 418 10.90 -24.57 -10.14
CA ALA A 418 10.19 -24.33 -8.89
C ALA A 418 8.97 -25.26 -8.73
N ALA A 419 8.21 -25.48 -9.81
CA ALA A 419 7.10 -26.43 -9.81
C ALA A 419 7.58 -27.88 -9.64
N GLU A 420 8.63 -28.28 -10.36
CA GLU A 420 9.22 -29.63 -10.30
C GLU A 420 9.80 -29.95 -8.91
N TRP A 421 10.35 -28.95 -8.24
CA TRP A 421 11.02 -29.09 -6.94
C TRP A 421 10.15 -28.68 -5.74
N GLY A 422 8.92 -28.21 -5.97
CA GLY A 422 8.01 -27.77 -4.91
C GLY A 422 8.49 -26.53 -4.13
N VAL A 423 9.34 -25.69 -4.72
CA VAL A 423 9.91 -24.49 -4.10
C VAL A 423 9.38 -23.21 -4.75
N SER A 424 9.65 -22.06 -4.13
CA SER A 424 9.28 -20.76 -4.71
C SER A 424 10.16 -20.43 -5.94
N PRO A 425 9.60 -19.85 -7.02
CA PRO A 425 10.38 -19.34 -8.15
C PRO A 425 11.42 -18.30 -7.75
N GLN A 426 11.12 -17.49 -6.72
CA GLN A 426 12.07 -16.52 -6.17
C GLN A 426 13.24 -17.21 -5.46
N PHE A 427 13.02 -18.38 -4.83
CA PHE A 427 14.06 -19.17 -4.17
C PHE A 427 15.05 -19.77 -5.19
N VAL A 428 14.53 -20.29 -6.30
CA VAL A 428 15.36 -20.77 -7.44
C VAL A 428 16.13 -19.61 -8.08
N ALA A 429 15.46 -18.47 -8.29
CA ALA A 429 16.09 -17.27 -8.85
C ALA A 429 17.20 -16.71 -7.95
N ALA A 430 17.03 -16.73 -6.62
CA ALA A 430 18.02 -16.28 -5.66
C ALA A 430 19.29 -17.15 -5.73
N LYS A 431 19.14 -18.49 -5.75
CA LYS A 431 20.31 -19.38 -5.88
C LYS A 431 21.01 -19.23 -7.22
N ARG A 432 20.25 -19.06 -8.30
CA ARG A 432 20.79 -18.76 -9.64
C ARG A 432 21.61 -17.46 -9.64
N GLN A 433 21.13 -16.41 -8.96
CA GLN A 433 21.86 -15.14 -8.83
C GLN A 433 23.12 -15.28 -7.97
N GLU A 434 23.06 -16.03 -6.88
CA GLU A 434 24.22 -16.34 -6.03
C GLU A 434 25.34 -17.01 -6.84
N LEU A 435 24.99 -17.98 -7.69
CA LEU A 435 25.93 -18.68 -8.59
C LEU A 435 26.27 -17.91 -9.88
N LYS A 436 25.78 -16.66 -10.03
CA LYS A 436 25.96 -15.81 -11.23
C LYS A 436 25.54 -16.46 -12.55
N ILE A 437 24.58 -17.39 -12.52
CA ILE A 437 24.07 -18.06 -13.72
C ILE A 437 23.01 -17.16 -14.38
N PRO A 438 23.05 -16.88 -15.69
CA PRO A 438 22.01 -16.10 -16.38
C PRO A 438 20.63 -16.79 -16.35
N VAL A 439 19.54 -16.01 -16.37
CA VAL A 439 18.17 -16.54 -16.47
C VAL A 439 18.03 -17.36 -17.76
N TYR A 440 17.50 -18.58 -17.67
CA TYR A 440 17.09 -19.33 -18.86
C TYR A 440 15.91 -18.62 -19.51
N ARG A 441 16.17 -17.91 -20.61
CA ARG A 441 15.10 -17.32 -21.41
C ARG A 441 14.61 -18.41 -22.36
N ARG A 442 13.30 -18.64 -22.42
CA ARG A 442 12.68 -19.26 -23.60
C ARG A 442 13.02 -18.40 -24.81
N VAL A 443 14.12 -18.70 -25.47
CA VAL A 443 14.28 -18.34 -26.86
C VAL A 443 13.41 -19.33 -27.61
N ARG A 444 12.08 -19.16 -27.54
CA ARG A 444 11.25 -19.64 -28.64
C ARG A 444 11.71 -18.82 -29.84
N LYS A 445 12.69 -19.36 -30.58
CA LYS A 445 13.08 -18.86 -31.88
C LYS A 445 11.85 -19.09 -32.76
N ILE A 446 10.90 -18.16 -32.72
CA ILE A 446 10.08 -17.94 -33.90
C ILE A 446 11.08 -17.66 -35.00
N ASP A 447 11.02 -18.47 -36.04
CA ASP A 447 11.79 -18.19 -37.22
C ASP A 447 11.14 -16.99 -37.92
N TRP A 448 11.67 -15.80 -37.62
CA TRP A 448 11.23 -14.56 -38.25
C TRP A 448 11.61 -14.50 -39.74
N LYS A 449 12.27 -15.53 -40.29
CA LYS A 449 12.50 -15.70 -41.72
C LYS A 449 11.35 -16.43 -42.42
N ASP A 450 10.43 -17.05 -41.69
CA ASP A 450 9.27 -17.71 -42.29
C ASP A 450 8.37 -16.67 -43.00
N SER A 451 8.13 -16.90 -44.29
CA SER A 451 7.32 -16.04 -45.15
C SER A 451 5.89 -15.88 -44.64
N ARG A 452 5.33 -16.90 -43.97
CA ARG A 452 3.99 -16.83 -43.36
C ARG A 452 3.93 -15.84 -42.20
N THR A 453 4.96 -15.80 -41.37
CA THR A 453 5.04 -14.92 -40.20
C THR A 453 5.27 -13.46 -40.63
N ILE A 454 6.05 -13.24 -41.69
CA ILE A 454 6.29 -11.90 -42.27
C ILE A 454 4.98 -11.31 -42.82
N ARG A 455 4.16 -12.10 -43.54
CA ARG A 455 2.86 -11.66 -44.07
C ARG A 455 1.85 -11.26 -42.98
N LEU A 456 1.98 -11.78 -41.78
CA LEU A 456 1.09 -11.45 -40.66
C LEU A 456 1.48 -10.13 -39.97
N LEU A 457 2.70 -9.64 -40.14
CA LEU A 457 3.12 -8.36 -39.56
C LEU A 457 2.32 -7.21 -40.22
N GLY A 458 1.61 -6.43 -39.40
CA GLY A 458 0.84 -5.27 -39.87
C GLY A 458 -0.61 -5.57 -40.31
N THR A 459 -1.03 -6.84 -40.40
CA THR A 459 -2.42 -7.21 -40.74
C THR A 459 -3.37 -7.19 -39.54
N MET A 460 -2.83 -7.28 -38.33
CA MET A 460 -3.57 -7.20 -37.08
C MET A 460 -2.72 -6.49 -36.02
N SER A 461 -3.33 -6.11 -34.89
CA SER A 461 -2.60 -5.42 -33.82
C SER A 461 -1.43 -6.26 -33.29
N ASP A 462 -0.31 -5.60 -32.96
CA ASP A 462 0.89 -6.26 -32.41
C ASP A 462 0.56 -7.14 -31.19
N GLY A 463 -0.47 -6.78 -30.41
CA GLY A 463 -0.95 -7.56 -29.27
C GLY A 463 -1.77 -8.79 -29.64
N GLN A 464 -2.55 -8.75 -30.71
CA GLN A 464 -3.29 -9.92 -31.22
C GLN A 464 -2.33 -10.89 -31.91
N LEU A 465 -1.43 -10.39 -32.75
CA LEU A 465 -0.41 -11.19 -33.41
C LEU A 465 0.51 -11.87 -32.39
N ALA A 466 0.88 -11.15 -31.32
CA ALA A 466 1.64 -11.70 -30.21
C ALA A 466 0.93 -12.86 -29.49
N LYS A 467 -0.39 -12.79 -29.31
CA LYS A 467 -1.17 -13.90 -28.74
C LYS A 467 -1.21 -15.10 -29.68
N GLN A 468 -1.44 -14.86 -30.97
CA GLN A 468 -1.51 -15.93 -31.99
C GLN A 468 -0.18 -16.65 -32.15
N LEU A 469 0.93 -15.91 -32.17
CA LEU A 469 2.28 -16.44 -32.27
C LEU A 469 2.87 -16.87 -30.91
N SER A 470 2.12 -16.72 -29.81
CA SER A 470 2.61 -16.97 -28.44
C SER A 470 3.95 -16.29 -28.11
N VAL A 471 4.14 -15.04 -28.57
CA VAL A 471 5.30 -14.18 -28.29
C VAL A 471 4.90 -12.91 -27.58
N THR A 472 5.87 -12.13 -27.13
CA THR A 472 5.58 -10.83 -26.52
C THR A 472 5.21 -9.80 -27.59
N PRO A 473 4.29 -8.86 -27.30
CA PRO A 473 3.97 -7.74 -28.22
C PRO A 473 5.20 -6.92 -28.60
N GLY A 474 6.19 -6.84 -27.71
CA GLY A 474 7.46 -6.18 -27.98
C GLY A 474 8.29 -6.85 -29.08
N ALA A 475 8.29 -8.19 -29.15
CA ALA A 475 9.02 -8.93 -30.18
C ALA A 475 8.43 -8.70 -31.58
N VAL A 476 7.09 -8.72 -31.69
CA VAL A 476 6.36 -8.40 -32.93
C VAL A 476 6.67 -6.97 -33.38
N ARG A 477 6.59 -6.00 -32.46
CA ARG A 477 6.91 -4.59 -32.76
C ARG A 477 8.32 -4.41 -33.29
N ILE A 478 9.32 -5.06 -32.66
CA ILE A 478 10.72 -4.98 -33.09
C ILE A 478 10.87 -5.52 -34.52
N GLN A 479 10.22 -6.63 -34.85
CA GLN A 479 10.34 -7.25 -36.17
C GLN A 479 9.58 -6.48 -37.26
N ARG A 480 8.46 -5.86 -36.89
CA ARG A 480 7.70 -4.92 -37.71
C ARG A 480 8.54 -3.67 -38.04
N VAL A 481 9.15 -3.05 -37.03
CA VAL A 481 10.02 -1.87 -37.18
C VAL A 481 11.28 -2.22 -37.99
N LYS A 482 11.92 -3.36 -37.72
CA LYS A 482 13.11 -3.82 -38.46
C LYS A 482 12.85 -4.03 -39.96
N ARG A 483 11.59 -4.28 -40.35
CA ARG A 483 11.15 -4.48 -41.74
C ARG A 483 10.38 -3.28 -42.32
N ASN A 484 10.37 -2.14 -41.63
CA ASN A 484 9.66 -0.92 -42.05
C ASN A 484 8.16 -1.11 -42.35
N ILE A 485 7.50 -2.05 -41.67
CA ILE A 485 6.05 -2.28 -41.82
C ILE A 485 5.29 -1.32 -40.88
N PRO A 486 4.29 -0.56 -41.33
CA PRO A 486 3.49 0.33 -40.47
C PRO A 486 2.65 -0.45 -39.44
N PRO A 487 2.32 0.16 -38.28
CA PRO A 487 1.45 -0.46 -37.28
C PRO A 487 0.04 -0.65 -37.85
N PHE A 488 -0.64 -1.73 -37.45
CA PHE A 488 -2.02 -1.96 -37.86
C PHE A 488 -2.95 -0.86 -37.31
N GLU A 489 -3.55 -0.10 -38.22
CA GLU A 489 -4.61 0.85 -37.94
C GLU A 489 -5.95 0.19 -38.23
N LYS A 490 -6.88 0.21 -37.27
CA LYS A 490 -8.24 -0.29 -37.53
C LYS A 490 -8.93 0.66 -38.52
N PRO A 491 -9.54 0.16 -39.60
CA PRO A 491 -10.44 1.00 -40.39
C PRO A 491 -11.54 1.55 -39.47
N LYS A 492 -11.85 2.85 -39.66
CA LYS A 492 -12.79 3.61 -38.84
C LYS A 492 -14.21 3.09 -38.95
#